data_AF-I3USN6-F1
#
_entry.id   AF-I3USN6-F1
#
_cell.length_a   1.000
_cell.length_b   1.000
_cell.length_c   1.000
_cell.angle_alpha   90.00
_cell.angle_beta   90.00
_cell.angle_gamma   90.00
#
_symmetry.space_group_name_H-M   'P 1'
#
loop_
_entity.id
_entity.type
_entity.pdbx_description
1 polymer ?
#
loop_
_entity_poly.entity_id
_entity_poly.type
_entity_poly.pdbx_seq_one_letter_code
_entity_poly.pdbx_strand_id
1 'polypeptide(L)'
;MTDLNTLRASLASGQHVFADTLAFIADNYSYQPQAFNNGGVENAAGQNEGSCKTLGLALLEGLSDQEALLAFGEHYRDVVATPEGSDHGNIRALIKHGLAGVKFAAQPLARKA
;
A
#
# COMPACT_ATOMS: atom_id res chain seq x y z
N MET A 1 -3.66 2.23 20.53
CA MET A 1 -3.84 2.41 19.08
C MET A 1 -2.67 3.21 18.60
N THR A 2 -1.84 2.64 17.72
CA THR A 2 -0.81 3.38 17.00
C THR A 2 -1.53 4.41 16.13
N ASP A 3 -1.19 5.69 16.26
CA ASP A 3 -1.78 6.74 15.45
C ASP A 3 -1.07 6.84 14.08
N LEU A 4 -1.68 7.53 13.12
CA LEU A 4 -1.14 7.70 11.78
C LEU A 4 0.26 8.34 11.78
N ASN A 5 0.52 9.25 12.72
CA ASN A 5 1.81 9.92 12.84
C ASN A 5 2.92 8.94 13.25
N THR A 6 2.61 8.02 14.16
CA THR A 6 3.54 6.95 14.55
C THR A 6 3.83 6.00 13.40
N LEU A 7 2.80 5.66 12.58
CA LEU A 7 3.02 4.89 11.36
C LEU A 7 3.98 5.64 10.42
N ARG A 8 3.70 6.91 10.10
CA ARG A 8 4.56 7.71 9.19
C ARG A 8 6.00 7.81 9.68
N ALA A 9 6.21 7.98 10.99
CA ALA A 9 7.55 7.97 11.58
C ALA A 9 8.25 6.61 11.41
N SER A 10 7.51 5.51 11.57
CA SER A 10 8.04 4.16 11.32
C SER A 10 8.41 3.95 9.85
N LEU A 11 7.56 4.38 8.91
CA LEU A 11 7.83 4.31 7.47
C LEU A 11 9.11 5.06 7.11
N ALA A 12 9.29 6.26 7.67
CA ALA A 12 10.46 7.11 7.43
C ALA A 12 11.78 6.49 7.92
N SER A 13 11.74 5.50 8.82
CA SER A 13 12.95 4.79 9.27
C SER A 13 13.60 3.93 8.17
N GLY A 14 12.85 3.56 7.12
CA GLY A 14 13.29 2.63 6.07
C GLY A 14 13.39 1.16 6.50
N GLN A 15 13.17 0.87 7.78
CA GLN A 15 13.21 -0.47 8.36
C GLN A 15 11.81 -1.05 8.62
N HIS A 16 10.76 -0.32 8.28
CA HIS A 16 9.38 -0.79 8.41
C HIS A 16 9.18 -2.13 7.70
N VAL A 17 8.37 -2.99 8.31
CA VAL A 17 8.01 -4.31 7.77
C VAL A 17 6.58 -4.30 7.28
N PHE A 18 6.31 -5.03 6.20
CA PHE A 18 4.99 -5.03 5.57
C PHE A 18 3.89 -5.51 6.51
N ALA A 19 4.21 -6.49 7.37
CA ALA A 19 3.30 -7.01 8.37
C ALA A 19 2.77 -5.92 9.33
N ASP A 20 3.59 -4.94 9.69
CA ASP A 20 3.19 -3.85 10.60
C ASP A 20 2.19 -2.91 9.94
N THR A 21 2.34 -2.64 8.64
CA THR A 21 1.33 -1.90 7.86
C THR A 21 0.01 -2.66 7.86
N LEU A 22 0.02 -3.97 7.63
CA LEU A 22 -1.20 -4.78 7.66
C LEU A 22 -1.85 -4.83 9.05
N ALA A 23 -1.05 -4.95 10.11
CA ALA A 23 -1.52 -4.92 11.48
C ALA A 23 -2.16 -3.56 11.82
N PHE A 24 -1.50 -2.46 11.45
CA PHE A 24 -2.05 -1.11 11.62
C PHE A 24 -3.39 -0.95 10.91
N ILE A 25 -3.50 -1.43 9.66
CA ILE A 25 -4.75 -1.40 8.91
C ILE A 25 -5.81 -2.24 9.60
N ALA A 26 -5.47 -3.46 10.03
CA ALA A 26 -6.39 -4.36 10.71
C ALA A 26 -6.92 -3.78 12.02
N ASP A 27 -6.11 -3.04 12.77
CA ASP A 27 -6.51 -2.46 14.05
C ASP A 27 -7.38 -1.22 13.88
N ASN A 28 -7.11 -0.38 12.86
CA ASN A 28 -7.73 0.95 12.74
C ASN A 28 -8.78 1.05 11.62
N TYR A 29 -8.84 0.10 10.68
CA TYR A 29 -9.69 0.18 9.49
C TYR A 29 -10.44 -1.13 9.22
N SER A 30 -11.65 -0.99 8.70
CA SER A 30 -12.44 -2.10 8.17
C SER A 30 -12.10 -2.27 6.69
N TYR A 31 -11.61 -3.46 6.33
CA TYR A 31 -11.25 -3.80 4.95
C TYR A 31 -12.41 -4.49 4.23
N GLN A 32 -12.66 -4.06 3.00
CA GLN A 32 -13.51 -4.75 2.04
C GLN A 32 -12.73 -5.05 0.76
N PRO A 33 -12.73 -6.31 0.27
CA PRO A 33 -12.13 -6.65 -1.00
C PRO A 33 -12.69 -5.81 -2.15
N GLN A 34 -11.81 -5.16 -2.90
CA GLN A 34 -12.20 -4.27 -3.99
C GLN A 34 -11.25 -4.40 -5.16
N ALA A 35 -11.81 -4.36 -6.38
CA ALA A 35 -11.03 -4.31 -7.60
C ALA A 35 -10.36 -2.93 -7.75
N PHE A 36 -9.11 -2.94 -8.24
CA PHE A 36 -8.34 -1.72 -8.44
C PHE A 36 -7.37 -1.84 -9.61
N ASN A 37 -7.09 -0.69 -10.21
CA ASN A 37 -6.04 -0.53 -11.20
C ASN A 37 -4.89 0.27 -10.59
N ASN A 38 -3.66 -0.17 -10.80
CA ASN A 38 -2.46 0.53 -10.36
C ASN A 38 -1.56 0.76 -11.58
N GLY A 39 -1.69 1.92 -12.22
CA GLY A 39 -0.84 2.29 -13.36
C GLY A 39 -0.91 1.32 -14.55
N GLY A 40 -2.07 0.69 -14.78
CA GLY A 40 -2.27 -0.32 -15.83
C GLY A 40 -2.24 -1.77 -15.33
N VAL A 41 -1.86 -2.02 -14.08
CA VAL A 41 -1.98 -3.34 -13.45
C VAL A 41 -3.39 -3.49 -12.89
N GLU A 42 -4.19 -4.37 -13.50
CA GLU A 42 -5.54 -4.69 -13.04
C GLU A 42 -5.50 -5.77 -11.96
N ASN A 43 -6.24 -5.55 -10.88
CA ASN A 43 -6.36 -6.47 -9.77
C ASN A 43 -7.85 -6.69 -9.49
N ALA A 44 -8.27 -7.95 -9.51
CA ALA A 44 -9.63 -8.32 -9.14
C ALA A 44 -9.86 -8.16 -7.63
N ALA A 45 -11.13 -8.07 -7.21
CA ALA A 45 -11.46 -8.05 -5.79
C ALA A 45 -10.96 -9.33 -5.10
N GLY A 46 -10.24 -9.19 -3.99
CA GLY A 46 -9.62 -10.31 -3.27
C GLY A 46 -8.27 -10.77 -3.87
N GLN A 47 -7.84 -10.19 -4.99
CA GLN A 47 -6.50 -10.41 -5.52
C GLN A 47 -5.54 -9.34 -4.99
N ASN A 48 -4.32 -9.74 -4.65
CA ASN A 48 -3.29 -8.83 -4.15
C ASN A 48 -3.79 -7.97 -2.98
N GLU A 49 -4.48 -8.60 -2.01
CA GLU A 49 -5.12 -7.93 -0.89
C GLU A 49 -4.16 -7.03 -0.11
N GLY A 50 -2.90 -7.45 0.01
CA GLY A 50 -1.85 -6.64 0.62
C GLY A 50 -1.69 -5.27 -0.08
N SER A 51 -1.57 -5.28 -1.40
CA SER A 51 -1.52 -4.04 -2.19
C SER A 51 -2.83 -3.26 -2.12
N CYS A 52 -3.97 -3.93 -2.17
CA CYS A 52 -5.29 -3.31 -2.05
C CYS A 52 -5.41 -2.51 -0.74
N LYS A 53 -5.00 -3.12 0.39
CA LYS A 53 -5.01 -2.51 1.73
C LYS A 53 -4.04 -1.34 1.80
N THR A 54 -2.77 -1.52 1.42
CA THR A 54 -1.75 -0.47 1.54
C THR A 54 -2.07 0.74 0.65
N LEU A 55 -2.46 0.52 -0.61
CA LEU A 55 -2.84 1.60 -1.52
C LEU A 55 -4.14 2.29 -1.08
N GLY A 56 -5.10 1.52 -0.58
CA GLY A 56 -6.32 2.05 0.02
C GLY A 56 -6.02 2.97 1.20
N LEU A 57 -5.11 2.55 2.09
CA LEU A 57 -4.69 3.37 3.23
C LEU A 57 -4.01 4.65 2.73
N ALA A 58 -3.10 4.53 1.76
CA ALA A 58 -2.37 5.66 1.21
C ALA A 58 -3.31 6.72 0.63
N LEU A 59 -4.32 6.32 -0.14
CA LEU A 59 -5.30 7.25 -0.69
C LEU A 59 -6.24 7.83 0.36
N LEU A 60 -6.68 7.01 1.33
CA LEU A 60 -7.60 7.44 2.39
C LEU A 60 -6.94 8.46 3.34
N GLU A 61 -5.66 8.24 3.67
CA GLU A 61 -4.90 9.05 4.63
C GLU A 61 -4.03 10.13 3.98
N GLY A 62 -4.10 10.26 2.64
CA GLY A 62 -3.32 11.23 1.88
C GLY A 62 -1.82 11.05 2.06
N LEU A 63 -1.34 9.81 2.04
CA LEU A 63 0.09 9.51 2.02
C LEU A 63 0.71 9.94 0.67
N SER A 64 1.98 10.29 0.70
CA SER A 64 2.79 10.50 -0.49
C SER A 64 3.15 9.17 -1.17
N ASP A 65 3.55 9.24 -2.45
CA ASP A 65 4.03 8.06 -3.20
C ASP A 65 5.16 7.35 -2.46
N GLN A 66 6.08 8.11 -1.86
CA GLN A 66 7.19 7.57 -1.09
C GLN A 66 6.71 6.85 0.17
N GLU A 67 5.79 7.43 0.93
CA GLU A 67 5.23 6.77 2.12
C GLU A 67 4.47 5.49 1.74
N ALA A 68 3.71 5.51 0.65
CA ALA A 68 3.03 4.32 0.15
C ALA A 68 4.01 3.20 -0.25
N LEU A 69 5.14 3.56 -0.89
CA LEU A 69 6.21 2.61 -1.20
C LEU A 69 6.87 2.05 0.06
N LEU A 70 7.18 2.90 1.03
CA LEU A 70 7.76 2.49 2.32
C LEU A 70 6.82 1.58 3.11
N ALA A 71 5.50 1.75 2.95
CA ALA A 71 4.49 0.89 3.57
C ALA A 71 4.47 -0.55 3.02
N PHE A 72 5.11 -0.80 1.87
CA PHE A 72 5.37 -2.17 1.39
C PHE A 72 6.59 -2.83 2.06
N GLY A 73 7.33 -2.11 2.91
CA GLY A 73 8.42 -2.65 3.73
C GLY A 73 9.48 -3.39 2.92
N GLU A 74 9.74 -4.65 3.31
CA GLU A 74 10.68 -5.55 2.64
C GLU A 74 10.40 -5.73 1.15
N HIS A 75 9.14 -5.81 0.72
CA HIS A 75 8.81 -6.03 -0.68
C HIS A 75 9.24 -4.86 -1.56
N TYR A 76 9.19 -3.63 -1.04
CA TYR A 76 9.72 -2.46 -1.75
C TYR A 76 11.25 -2.52 -1.85
N ARG A 77 11.93 -2.88 -0.76
CA ARG A 77 13.40 -3.04 -0.76
C ARG A 77 13.85 -4.11 -1.75
N ASP A 78 13.13 -5.22 -1.82
CA ASP A 78 13.42 -6.33 -2.75
C ASP A 78 13.26 -5.88 -4.21
N VAL A 79 12.20 -5.12 -4.53
CA VAL A 79 11.99 -4.55 -5.87
C VAL A 79 13.10 -3.56 -6.25
N VAL A 80 13.53 -2.72 -5.31
CA VAL A 80 14.64 -1.78 -5.52
C VAL A 80 15.96 -2.53 -5.72
N ALA A 81 16.19 -3.62 -4.98
CA ALA A 81 17.37 -4.46 -5.12
C ALA A 81 17.38 -5.30 -6.42
N THR A 82 16.20 -5.54 -7.02
CA THR A 82 16.02 -6.35 -8.23
C THR A 82 15.39 -5.54 -9.36
N PRO A 83 16.09 -4.55 -9.94
CA PRO A 83 15.51 -3.66 -10.96
C PRO A 83 14.98 -4.42 -12.19
N GLU A 84 15.61 -5.53 -12.57
CA GLU A 84 15.21 -6.38 -13.71
C GLU A 84 14.16 -7.46 -13.36
N GLY A 85 13.75 -7.57 -12.09
CA GLY A 85 12.74 -8.54 -11.67
C GLY A 85 11.35 -8.23 -12.25
N SER A 86 10.50 -9.25 -12.33
CA SER A 86 9.09 -9.12 -12.70
C SER A 86 8.14 -9.26 -11.51
N ASP A 87 8.66 -9.53 -10.32
CA ASP A 87 7.88 -9.73 -9.10
C ASP A 87 7.27 -8.42 -8.59
N HIS A 88 6.21 -8.56 -7.79
CA HIS A 88 5.51 -7.44 -7.15
C HIS A 88 5.06 -6.35 -8.15
N GLY A 89 4.32 -6.75 -9.19
CA GLY A 89 3.84 -5.84 -10.24
C GLY A 89 3.17 -4.55 -9.73
N ASN A 90 2.44 -4.61 -8.61
CA ASN A 90 1.84 -3.42 -7.99
C ASN A 90 2.88 -2.44 -7.43
N ILE A 91 3.95 -2.91 -6.79
CA ILE A 91 4.99 -2.02 -6.25
C ILE A 91 5.72 -1.35 -7.42
N ARG A 92 6.06 -2.11 -8.46
CA ARG A 92 6.71 -1.57 -9.67
C ARG A 92 5.83 -0.55 -10.39
N ALA A 93 4.54 -0.84 -10.52
CA ALA A 93 3.60 0.11 -11.11
C ALA A 93 3.48 1.38 -10.27
N LEU A 94 3.48 1.26 -8.93
CA LEU A 94 3.47 2.40 -8.04
C LEU A 94 4.74 3.25 -8.16
N ILE A 95 5.93 2.64 -8.29
CA ILE A 95 7.19 3.37 -8.56
C ILE A 95 7.09 4.17 -9.86
N LYS A 96 6.48 3.59 -10.90
CA LYS A 96 6.42 4.19 -12.24
C LYS A 96 5.34 5.26 -12.39
N HIS A 97 4.18 5.06 -11.77
CA HIS A 97 2.98 5.87 -11.99
C HIS A 97 2.53 6.68 -10.76
N GLY A 98 3.07 6.36 -9.58
CA GLY A 98 2.66 6.95 -8.30
C GLY A 98 1.22 6.59 -7.92
N LEU A 99 0.76 7.12 -6.78
CA LEU A 99 -0.62 6.99 -6.31
C LEU A 99 -1.61 7.63 -7.29
N ALA A 100 -1.17 8.59 -8.11
CA ALA A 100 -1.98 9.19 -9.16
C ALA A 100 -2.44 8.17 -10.22
N GLY A 101 -1.69 7.08 -10.40
CA GLY A 101 -2.05 5.96 -11.27
C GLY A 101 -3.02 4.96 -10.64
N VAL A 102 -3.30 5.08 -9.34
CA VAL A 102 -4.13 4.13 -8.60
C VAL A 102 -5.59 4.56 -8.68
N LYS A 103 -6.44 3.65 -9.15
CA LYS A 103 -7.88 3.85 -9.26
C LYS A 103 -8.61 2.67 -8.67
N PHE A 104 -9.36 2.94 -7.61
CA PHE A 104 -10.28 1.98 -7.03
C PHE A 104 -11.69 2.20 -7.57
N ALA A 105 -12.43 1.12 -7.79
CA ALA A 105 -13.85 1.22 -8.12
C ALA A 105 -14.71 1.68 -6.92
N ALA A 106 -14.25 1.44 -5.69
CA ALA A 106 -14.84 1.95 -4.44
C ALA A 106 -13.75 2.03 -3.36
N GLN A 107 -13.98 2.75 -2.25
CA GLN A 107 -13.01 2.81 -1.16
C GLN A 107 -12.84 1.41 -0.51
N PRO A 108 -11.64 0.81 -0.50
CA PRO A 108 -11.42 -0.53 0.08
C PRO A 108 -11.30 -0.51 1.60
N LEU A 109 -11.05 0.67 2.20
CA LEU A 109 -10.89 0.86 3.64
C LEU A 109 -11.87 1.91 4.15
N ALA A 110 -12.41 1.67 5.34
CA ALA A 110 -13.14 2.65 6.13
C ALA A 110 -12.55 2.71 7.54
N ARG A 111 -12.36 3.91 8.10
CA ARG A 111 -11.91 4.06 9.49
C ARG A 111 -12.90 3.39 10.44
N LYS A 112 -12.39 2.63 11.40
CA LYS A 112 -13.21 2.09 12.50
C LYS A 112 -13.59 3.25 13.42
N ALA A 113 -14.84 3.22 13.88
CA ALA A 113 -15.38 4.17 14.85
C ALA A 113 -15.05 3.72 16.29
#